data_AF-A0A820E2S5-F1
#
_entry.id   AF-A0A820E2S5-F1
#
_cell.length_a   1.000
_cell.length_b   1.000
_cell.length_c   1.000
_cell.angle_alpha   90.00
_cell.angle_beta   90.00
_cell.angle_gamma   90.00
#
_symmetry.space_group_name_H-M   'P 1'
#
loop_
_entity.id
_entity.type
_entity.pdbx_description
1 polymer ?
#
loop_
_entity_poly.entity_id
_entity_poly.type
_entity_poly.pdbx_seq_one_letter_code
_entity_poly.pdbx_strand_id
1 'polypeptide(L)'
;MLFIIFSLIIIAVLIGFLFIFPRYTEEDDLAMLKKYQSIKEGLLSVMTFNIRFDGPERDPNNHFTKRIFRLTETIKKWEPAILSVQEPFADQLRHWHSHLPKHYQYIGYQPDDADGNLVHPLSHMYFQVTILYNNHVLTLLEQDYIWLSKSPRTVGSKDWDSHGARTLNIARFKLNNDDNSTNILVFNTHLDVRSEQARREQAKIIRSTIKQWQEKYPKAIVLLFGDFNSVPKQTTYNILTSSHFLYDTWTVAKTSGSTCVSNTFSSTFHGWLGSIVNTYGFQIALTILYTFHGLGVKLLHGVPTRPSFIIDVLK
;
A
#
# COMPACT_ATOMS: atom_id res chain seq x y z
N MET A 1 -27.65 7.20 42.10
CA MET A 1 -28.66 7.36 41.02
C MET A 1 -28.08 8.07 39.79
N LEU A 2 -27.48 9.25 39.93
CA LEU A 2 -26.88 10.01 38.81
C LEU A 2 -25.81 9.25 38.01
N PHE A 3 -24.92 8.52 38.69
CA PHE A 3 -23.85 7.73 38.05
C PHE A 3 -24.38 6.58 37.18
N ILE A 4 -25.48 5.95 37.59
CA ILE A 4 -26.12 4.86 36.86
C ILE A 4 -26.78 5.41 35.58
N ILE A 5 -27.48 6.54 35.70
CA ILE A 5 -28.10 7.22 34.55
C ILE A 5 -27.03 7.67 33.55
N PHE A 6 -25.92 8.25 34.03
CA PHE A 6 -24.80 8.66 33.18
C PHE A 6 -24.14 7.48 32.46
N SER A 7 -23.93 6.36 33.17
CA SER A 7 -23.37 5.14 32.59
C SER A 7 -24.28 4.52 31.52
N LEU A 8 -25.60 4.53 31.75
CA LEU A 8 -26.59 4.04 30.78
C LEU A 8 -26.65 4.93 29.53
N ILE A 9 -26.53 6.26 29.67
CA ILE A 9 -26.45 7.18 28.54
C ILE A 9 -25.18 6.94 27.73
N ILE A 10 -24.02 6.75 28.38
CA ILE A 10 -22.77 6.43 27.68
C ILE A 10 -22.88 5.09 26.93
N ILE A 11 -23.45 4.06 27.56
CA ILE A 11 -23.66 2.75 26.92
C ILE A 11 -24.62 2.89 25.73
N ALA A 12 -25.72 3.64 25.87
CA ALA A 12 -26.66 3.87 24.78
C ALA A 12 -26.04 4.65 23.61
N VAL A 13 -25.18 5.63 23.91
CA VAL A 13 -24.40 6.36 22.89
C VAL A 13 -23.40 5.45 22.21
N LEU A 14 -22.64 4.63 22.95
CA LEU A 14 -21.68 3.67 22.40
C LEU A 14 -22.35 2.57 21.56
N ILE A 15 -23.52 2.08 22.00
CA ILE A 15 -24.34 1.14 21.22
C ILE A 15 -24.91 1.83 19.98
N GLY A 16 -25.39 3.06 20.11
CA GLY A 16 -25.82 3.87 18.97
C GLY A 16 -24.72 4.01 17.91
N PHE A 17 -23.47 4.23 18.33
CA PHE A 17 -22.32 4.24 17.43
C PHE A 17 -22.15 2.94 16.65
N LEU A 18 -22.42 1.76 17.23
CA LEU A 18 -22.35 0.47 16.51
C LEU A 18 -23.38 0.33 15.37
N PHE A 19 -24.44 1.15 15.38
CA PHE A 19 -25.48 1.18 14.33
C PHE A 19 -25.36 2.39 13.40
N ILE A 20 -24.54 3.38 13.73
CA ILE A 20 -24.28 4.56 12.91
C ILE A 20 -23.18 4.30 11.88
N PHE A 21 -22.27 3.34 12.13
CA PHE A 21 -21.23 3.01 11.16
C PHE A 21 -21.75 2.05 10.08
N PRO A 22 -21.55 2.39 8.79
CA PRO A 22 -21.90 1.48 7.71
C PRO A 22 -21.15 0.16 7.89
N ARG A 23 -21.90 -0.95 7.92
CA ARG A 23 -21.30 -2.28 7.90
C ARG A 23 -20.81 -2.53 6.47
N TYR A 24 -19.53 -2.83 6.33
CA TYR A 24 -18.99 -3.34 5.08
C TYR A 24 -19.28 -4.85 5.01
N THR A 25 -19.91 -5.29 3.92
CA THR A 25 -20.38 -6.66 3.71
C THR A 25 -19.75 -7.28 2.47
N GLU A 26 -19.84 -8.62 2.34
CA GLU A 26 -19.44 -9.31 1.11
C GLU A 26 -20.28 -8.87 -0.11
N GLU A 27 -21.51 -8.39 0.12
CA GLU A 27 -22.37 -7.84 -0.94
C GLU A 27 -21.80 -6.53 -1.50
N ASP A 28 -21.22 -5.68 -0.65
CA ASP A 28 -20.54 -4.46 -1.07
C ASP A 28 -19.31 -4.76 -1.94
N ASP A 29 -18.53 -5.78 -1.55
CA ASP A 29 -17.40 -6.30 -2.32
C ASP A 29 -17.82 -6.81 -3.71
N LEU A 30 -18.98 -7.47 -3.79
CA LEU A 30 -19.50 -8.01 -5.05
C LEU A 30 -20.06 -6.89 -5.94
N ALA A 31 -20.73 -5.89 -5.36
CA ALA A 31 -21.24 -4.74 -6.09
C ALA A 31 -20.09 -3.90 -6.69
N MET A 32 -19.05 -3.63 -5.91
CA MET A 32 -17.85 -2.95 -6.40
C MET A 32 -17.14 -3.74 -7.50
N LEU A 33 -17.00 -5.06 -7.31
CA LEU A 33 -16.41 -5.92 -8.33
C LEU A 33 -17.22 -5.84 -9.64
N LYS A 34 -18.54 -5.97 -9.59
CA LYS A 34 -19.41 -5.90 -10.78
C LYS A 34 -19.25 -4.56 -11.49
N LYS A 35 -19.23 -3.45 -10.74
CA LYS A 35 -19.01 -2.11 -11.30
C LYS A 35 -17.62 -2.00 -11.95
N TYR A 36 -16.57 -2.45 -11.28
CA TYR A 36 -15.22 -2.50 -11.83
C TYR A 36 -15.18 -3.33 -13.13
N GLN A 37 -15.74 -4.54 -13.12
CA GLN A 37 -15.80 -5.41 -14.30
C GLN A 37 -16.56 -4.76 -15.46
N SER A 38 -17.61 -3.98 -15.20
CA SER A 38 -18.36 -3.28 -16.25
C SER A 38 -17.60 -2.11 -16.90
N ILE A 39 -16.56 -1.58 -16.26
CA ILE A 39 -15.80 -0.43 -16.78
C ILE A 39 -14.35 -0.76 -17.11
N LYS A 40 -13.84 -1.94 -16.72
CA LYS A 40 -12.41 -2.27 -16.88
C LYS A 40 -11.97 -2.44 -18.34
N GLU A 41 -12.90 -2.77 -19.24
CA GLU A 41 -12.59 -2.90 -20.66
C GLU A 41 -12.12 -1.57 -21.25
N GLY A 42 -10.97 -1.59 -21.92
CA GLY A 42 -10.34 -0.37 -22.46
C GLY A 42 -9.64 0.50 -21.41
N LEU A 43 -9.62 0.11 -20.13
CA LEU A 43 -8.89 0.80 -19.07
C LEU A 43 -7.64 0.01 -18.64
N LEU A 44 -6.60 0.74 -18.24
CA LEU A 44 -5.44 0.16 -17.58
C LEU A 44 -5.73 -0.02 -16.09
N SER A 45 -5.98 -1.25 -15.65
CA SER A 45 -6.18 -1.57 -14.24
C SER A 45 -4.84 -1.67 -13.49
N VAL A 46 -4.74 -1.01 -12.34
CA VAL A 46 -3.52 -0.96 -11.55
C VAL A 46 -3.81 -1.18 -10.07
N MET A 47 -2.84 -1.75 -9.35
CA MET A 47 -2.97 -2.07 -7.92
C MET A 47 -1.65 -1.86 -7.20
N THR A 48 -1.70 -1.33 -5.98
CA THR A 48 -0.59 -1.40 -5.01
C THR A 48 -1.03 -2.23 -3.81
N PHE A 49 -0.20 -3.16 -3.36
CA PHE A 49 -0.56 -4.10 -2.31
C PHE A 49 0.66 -4.52 -1.47
N ASN A 50 0.76 -3.96 -0.27
CA ASN A 50 1.70 -4.46 0.73
C ASN A 50 1.15 -5.78 1.28
N ILE A 51 1.84 -6.88 0.99
CA ILE A 51 1.34 -8.22 1.34
C ILE A 51 1.84 -8.72 2.68
N ARG A 52 2.58 -7.90 3.43
CA ARG A 52 3.22 -8.22 4.71
C ARG A 52 4.23 -9.38 4.59
N PHE A 53 5.47 -9.13 5.00
CA PHE A 53 6.51 -10.17 4.98
C PHE A 53 6.12 -11.40 5.83
N ASP A 54 6.69 -12.55 5.51
CA ASP A 54 6.51 -13.78 6.29
C ASP A 54 7.34 -13.72 7.57
N GLY A 55 6.78 -13.07 8.59
CA GLY A 55 7.42 -12.81 9.87
C GLY A 55 6.80 -13.56 11.04
N PRO A 56 7.42 -13.47 12.23
CA PRO A 56 6.81 -13.95 13.46
C PRO A 56 5.55 -13.12 13.77
N GLU A 57 4.39 -13.69 13.46
CA GLU A 57 3.10 -13.06 13.70
C GLU A 57 2.60 -13.32 15.12
N ARG A 58 2.02 -12.30 15.76
CA ARG A 58 1.43 -12.45 17.10
C ARG A 58 0.18 -13.35 17.07
N ASP A 59 -0.61 -13.26 16.00
CA ASP A 59 -1.71 -14.19 15.73
C ASP A 59 -1.25 -15.19 14.68
N PRO A 60 -1.16 -16.50 15.01
CA PRO A 60 -0.80 -17.54 14.06
C PRO A 60 -1.71 -17.63 12.84
N ASN A 61 -2.91 -17.03 12.85
CA ASN A 61 -3.80 -16.96 11.69
C ASN A 61 -3.38 -15.94 10.64
N ASN A 62 -2.49 -15.00 11.01
CA ASN A 62 -1.94 -14.01 10.09
C ASN A 62 -0.63 -14.49 9.43
N HIS A 63 -0.18 -15.71 9.69
CA HIS A 63 1.00 -16.27 9.03
C HIS A 63 0.80 -16.32 7.50
N PHE A 64 1.86 -16.09 6.71
CA PHE A 64 1.75 -16.00 5.25
C PHE A 64 1.10 -17.25 4.63
N THR A 65 1.48 -18.43 5.11
CA THR A 65 0.91 -19.72 4.69
C THR A 65 -0.62 -19.81 4.80
N LYS A 66 -1.24 -19.05 5.72
CA LYS A 66 -2.71 -18.96 5.86
C LYS A 66 -3.34 -17.79 5.12
N ARG A 67 -2.53 -16.85 4.62
CA ARG A 67 -2.97 -15.69 3.85
C ARG A 67 -2.82 -15.87 2.35
N ILE A 68 -1.89 -16.72 1.90
CA ILE A 68 -1.55 -16.93 0.48
C ILE A 68 -2.78 -17.19 -0.40
N PHE A 69 -3.76 -17.96 0.07
CA PHE A 69 -4.98 -18.21 -0.70
C PHE A 69 -5.81 -16.93 -0.87
N ARG A 70 -5.97 -16.11 0.18
CA ARG A 70 -6.70 -14.83 0.11
C ARG A 70 -5.99 -13.83 -0.79
N LEU A 71 -4.66 -13.78 -0.71
CA LEU A 71 -3.85 -12.95 -1.59
C LEU A 71 -4.07 -13.36 -3.05
N THR A 72 -4.00 -14.67 -3.33
CA THR A 72 -4.21 -15.22 -4.67
C THR A 72 -5.61 -14.95 -5.21
N GLU A 73 -6.65 -15.21 -4.41
CA GLU A 73 -8.04 -14.97 -4.82
C GLU A 73 -8.31 -13.47 -5.05
N THR A 74 -7.68 -12.58 -4.27
CA THR A 74 -7.75 -11.14 -4.52
C THR A 74 -7.22 -10.80 -5.91
N ILE A 75 -6.06 -11.32 -6.30
CA ILE A 75 -5.48 -11.02 -7.61
C ILE A 75 -6.30 -11.62 -8.75
N LYS A 76 -6.80 -12.85 -8.59
CA LYS A 76 -7.70 -13.47 -9.60
C LYS A 76 -9.03 -12.73 -9.74
N LYS A 77 -9.55 -12.15 -8.66
CA LYS A 77 -10.82 -11.41 -8.66
C LYS A 77 -10.68 -10.07 -9.39
N TRP A 78 -9.61 -9.33 -9.10
CA TRP A 78 -9.42 -7.97 -9.60
C TRP A 78 -8.62 -7.90 -10.90
N GLU A 79 -7.80 -8.90 -11.21
CA GLU A 79 -6.99 -9.01 -12.43
C GLU A 79 -6.30 -7.69 -12.86
N PRO A 80 -5.51 -7.04 -11.97
CA PRO A 80 -4.82 -5.80 -12.33
C PRO A 80 -3.80 -6.04 -13.46
N ALA A 81 -3.71 -5.14 -14.44
CA ALA A 81 -2.67 -5.20 -15.45
C ALA A 81 -1.29 -4.94 -14.84
N ILE A 82 -1.20 -4.05 -13.85
CA ILE A 82 0.02 -3.76 -13.07
C ILE A 82 -0.28 -3.96 -11.58
N LEU A 83 0.53 -4.76 -10.90
CA LEU A 83 0.44 -5.04 -9.48
C LEU A 83 1.77 -4.74 -8.80
N SER A 84 1.82 -3.64 -8.06
CA SER A 84 2.97 -3.22 -7.26
C SER A 84 2.86 -3.78 -5.85
N VAL A 85 3.86 -4.57 -5.44
CA VAL A 85 3.82 -5.29 -4.16
C VAL A 85 4.97 -4.85 -3.26
N GLN A 86 4.70 -4.77 -1.97
CA GLN A 86 5.68 -4.44 -0.94
C GLN A 86 5.73 -5.54 0.14
N GLU A 87 6.90 -5.65 0.76
CA GLU A 87 7.25 -6.56 1.86
C GLU A 87 7.48 -8.06 1.57
N PRO A 88 7.34 -8.66 0.38
CA PRO A 88 7.61 -10.10 0.30
C PRO A 88 9.10 -10.40 0.48
N PHE A 89 9.43 -11.44 1.25
CA PHE A 89 10.73 -12.08 1.07
C PHE A 89 10.80 -12.79 -0.28
N ALA A 90 12.01 -13.10 -0.76
CA ALA A 90 12.21 -13.79 -2.04
C ALA A 90 11.40 -15.10 -2.15
N ASP A 91 11.50 -15.95 -1.13
CA ASP A 91 10.84 -17.26 -1.12
C ASP A 91 9.32 -17.10 -0.99
N GLN A 92 8.89 -16.10 -0.23
CA GLN A 92 7.49 -15.72 -0.09
C GLN A 92 6.91 -15.27 -1.43
N LEU A 93 7.64 -14.43 -2.18
CA LEU A 93 7.23 -13.98 -3.51
C LEU A 93 7.13 -15.15 -4.48
N ARG A 94 8.16 -16.02 -4.55
CA ARG A 94 8.14 -17.20 -5.43
C ARG A 94 6.99 -18.14 -5.10
N HIS A 95 6.77 -18.41 -3.82
CA HIS A 95 5.69 -19.27 -3.37
C HIS A 95 4.33 -18.65 -3.69
N TRP A 96 4.13 -17.36 -3.48
CA TRP A 96 2.88 -16.71 -3.87
C TRP A 96 2.69 -16.72 -5.39
N HIS A 97 3.72 -16.34 -6.15
CA HIS A 97 3.70 -16.29 -7.60
C HIS A 97 3.35 -17.64 -8.24
N SER A 98 3.81 -18.75 -7.67
CA SER A 98 3.48 -20.09 -8.17
C SER A 98 1.98 -20.39 -8.16
N HIS A 99 1.20 -19.70 -7.32
CA HIS A 99 -0.26 -19.80 -7.21
C HIS A 99 -1.02 -18.81 -8.10
N LEU A 100 -0.34 -17.79 -8.64
CA LEU A 100 -0.94 -16.82 -9.54
C LEU A 100 -1.10 -17.39 -10.96
N PRO A 101 -2.03 -16.83 -11.76
CA PRO A 101 -2.13 -17.15 -13.18
C PRO A 101 -0.78 -16.96 -13.89
N LYS A 102 -0.39 -17.89 -14.77
CA LYS A 102 0.94 -17.92 -15.40
C LYS A 102 1.26 -16.70 -16.28
N HIS A 103 0.25 -15.95 -16.71
CA HIS A 103 0.44 -14.70 -17.45
C HIS A 103 0.94 -13.55 -16.57
N TYR A 104 0.84 -13.65 -15.24
CA TYR A 104 1.51 -12.71 -14.36
C TYR A 104 3.00 -12.99 -14.35
N GLN A 105 3.77 -12.04 -14.86
CA GLN A 105 5.23 -12.01 -14.77
C GLN A 105 5.63 -10.96 -13.74
N TYR A 106 6.85 -11.01 -13.24
CA TYR A 106 7.30 -10.08 -12.21
C TYR A 106 8.73 -9.64 -12.40
N ILE A 107 9.03 -8.43 -11.94
CA ILE A 107 10.37 -7.86 -11.90
C ILE A 107 10.80 -7.62 -10.44
N GLY A 108 12.10 -7.75 -10.19
CA GLY A 108 12.65 -7.78 -8.83
C GLY A 108 12.67 -9.20 -8.28
N TYR A 109 13.88 -9.65 -7.95
CA TYR A 109 14.30 -11.02 -7.63
C TYR A 109 14.36 -12.00 -8.79
N GLN A 110 15.58 -12.19 -9.27
CA GLN A 110 16.03 -13.42 -9.89
C GLN A 110 16.80 -14.22 -8.82
N PRO A 111 16.58 -15.54 -8.69
CA PRO A 111 17.53 -16.43 -8.04
C PRO A 111 18.92 -16.25 -8.67
N ASP A 112 19.97 -16.79 -8.05
CA ASP A 112 21.28 -16.90 -8.70
C ASP A 112 21.12 -17.52 -10.09
N ASP A 113 21.00 -16.69 -11.13
CA ASP A 113 20.93 -17.15 -12.51
C ASP A 113 22.36 -17.22 -13.03
N ALA A 114 22.62 -18.34 -13.71
CA ALA A 114 23.83 -18.64 -14.46
C ALA A 114 24.22 -17.57 -15.50
N ASP A 115 23.39 -16.54 -15.73
CA ASP A 115 23.58 -15.47 -16.71
C ASP A 115 23.85 -14.07 -16.10
N GLY A 116 24.03 -13.95 -14.78
CA GLY A 116 24.69 -12.79 -14.16
C GLY A 116 24.00 -11.42 -14.28
N ASN A 117 22.76 -11.34 -14.75
CA ASN A 117 22.07 -10.05 -14.93
C ASN A 117 21.06 -9.78 -13.80
N LEU A 118 21.46 -8.93 -12.85
CA LEU A 118 20.62 -8.37 -11.77
C LEU A 118 20.18 -9.37 -10.68
N VAL A 119 21.15 -10.11 -10.12
CA VAL A 119 20.99 -10.75 -8.82
C VAL A 119 20.85 -9.66 -7.75
N HIS A 120 19.74 -9.65 -6.99
CA HIS A 120 19.63 -8.81 -5.79
C HIS A 120 20.43 -9.46 -4.65
N PRO A 121 21.63 -8.98 -4.30
CA PRO A 121 22.61 -9.77 -3.52
C PRO A 121 22.21 -10.06 -2.07
N LEU A 122 21.11 -9.43 -1.60
CA LEU A 122 20.63 -9.49 -0.23
C LEU A 122 19.15 -9.93 -0.13
N SER A 123 18.64 -10.55 -1.19
CA SER A 123 17.22 -10.95 -1.35
C SER A 123 16.65 -11.85 -0.26
N HIS A 124 17.50 -12.57 0.48
CA HIS A 124 17.11 -13.39 1.63
C HIS A 124 17.10 -12.62 2.97
N MET A 125 17.72 -11.44 3.04
CA MET A 125 17.87 -10.65 4.28
C MET A 125 16.96 -9.41 4.34
N TYR A 126 16.43 -8.95 3.20
CA TYR A 126 15.53 -7.80 3.15
C TYR A 126 14.25 -8.14 2.41
N PHE A 127 13.13 -7.63 2.93
CA PHE A 127 11.87 -7.67 2.21
C PHE A 127 11.95 -6.83 0.94
N GLN A 128 11.23 -7.27 -0.10
CA GLN A 128 11.34 -6.71 -1.43
C GLN A 128 10.24 -5.69 -1.72
N VAL A 129 10.48 -4.96 -2.79
CA VAL A 129 9.50 -4.22 -3.55
C VAL A 129 9.51 -4.86 -4.92
N THR A 130 8.35 -5.20 -5.50
CA THR A 130 8.28 -5.92 -6.78
C THR A 130 7.13 -5.40 -7.63
N ILE A 131 7.27 -5.47 -8.94
CA ILE A 131 6.21 -5.10 -9.88
C ILE A 131 5.84 -6.36 -10.66
N LEU A 132 4.63 -6.83 -10.45
CA LEU A 132 3.98 -7.87 -11.22
C LEU A 132 3.19 -7.21 -12.36
N TYR A 133 3.13 -7.87 -13.51
CA TYR A 133 2.36 -7.39 -14.65
C TYR A 133 1.72 -8.55 -15.41
N ASN A 134 0.54 -8.30 -15.98
CA ASN A 134 -0.13 -9.25 -16.86
C ASN A 134 0.48 -9.17 -18.27
N ASN A 135 1.23 -10.19 -18.67
CA ASN A 135 1.93 -10.21 -19.96
C ASN A 135 1.00 -10.34 -21.18
N HIS A 136 -0.29 -10.64 -20.98
CA HIS A 136 -1.29 -10.57 -22.04
C HIS A 136 -1.68 -9.12 -22.36
N VAL A 137 -1.51 -8.19 -21.41
CA VAL A 137 -1.85 -6.77 -21.57
C VAL A 137 -0.61 -5.93 -21.87
N LEU A 138 0.52 -6.25 -21.22
CA LEU A 138 1.72 -5.43 -21.22
C LEU A 138 2.95 -6.20 -21.67
N THR A 139 3.80 -5.54 -22.45
CA THR A 139 5.16 -6.00 -22.77
C THR A 139 6.15 -5.18 -21.96
N LEU A 140 7.01 -5.85 -21.18
CA LEU A 140 8.15 -5.22 -20.50
C LEU A 140 9.21 -4.85 -21.54
N LEU A 141 9.64 -3.58 -21.55
CA LEU A 141 10.64 -3.06 -22.48
C LEU A 141 11.97 -2.76 -21.80
N GLU A 142 11.94 -2.36 -20.53
CA GLU A 142 13.13 -2.04 -19.75
C GLU A 142 12.80 -2.14 -18.25
N GLN A 143 13.78 -2.51 -17.44
CA GLN A 143 13.68 -2.52 -15.99
C GLN A 143 14.96 -1.96 -15.36
N ASP A 144 14.83 -1.38 -14.17
CA ASP A 144 15.94 -0.88 -13.36
C ASP A 144 15.53 -0.90 -11.87
N TYR A 145 16.50 -0.73 -10.98
CA TYR A 145 16.26 -0.48 -9.56
C TYR A 145 17.38 0.38 -8.96
N ILE A 146 17.02 1.13 -7.92
CA ILE A 146 17.98 1.90 -7.12
C ILE A 146 17.69 1.76 -5.63
N TRP A 147 18.74 1.90 -4.81
CA TRP A 147 18.60 2.16 -3.38
C TRP A 147 18.30 3.63 -3.14
N LEU A 148 17.37 3.91 -2.22
CA LEU A 148 16.96 5.26 -1.86
C LEU A 148 17.88 5.80 -0.76
N SER A 149 19.12 6.06 -1.15
CA SER A 149 20.23 6.51 -0.30
C SER A 149 21.07 7.55 -1.05
N LYS A 150 22.13 8.07 -0.43
CA LYS A 150 23.13 8.91 -1.12
C LYS A 150 23.96 8.14 -2.14
N SER A 151 23.94 6.81 -2.09
CA SER A 151 24.68 5.93 -2.99
C SER A 151 23.73 4.95 -3.69
N PRO A 152 22.89 5.40 -4.65
CA PRO A 152 21.76 4.61 -5.15
C PRO A 152 22.12 3.32 -5.89
N ARG A 153 23.38 3.17 -6.29
CA ARG A 153 23.92 1.97 -6.96
C ARG A 153 24.72 1.07 -6.02
N THR A 154 24.89 1.47 -4.77
CA THR A 154 25.55 0.64 -3.74
C THR A 154 24.53 -0.26 -3.07
N VAL A 155 24.76 -1.57 -3.19
CA VAL A 155 23.89 -2.62 -2.65
C VAL A 155 23.68 -2.45 -1.14
N GLY A 156 22.42 -2.45 -0.72
CA GLY A 156 22.06 -2.36 0.71
C GLY A 156 22.35 -1.00 1.36
N SER A 157 22.67 0.02 0.56
CA SER A 157 22.95 1.36 1.10
C SER A 157 21.72 1.97 1.79
N LYS A 158 21.97 2.65 2.90
CA LYS A 158 20.97 3.39 3.67
C LYS A 158 21.59 4.66 4.25
N ASP A 159 20.78 5.70 4.38
CA ASP A 159 21.18 7.00 4.91
C ASP A 159 20.07 7.56 5.81
N TRP A 160 20.35 8.70 6.47
CA TRP A 160 19.39 9.47 7.28
C TRP A 160 18.71 8.64 8.37
N ASP A 161 19.47 7.74 9.00
CA ASP A 161 19.00 6.83 10.04
C ASP A 161 17.80 5.97 9.62
N SER A 162 17.71 5.67 8.33
CA SER A 162 16.72 4.72 7.81
C SER A 162 16.86 3.38 8.53
N HIS A 163 15.73 2.81 8.93
CA HIS A 163 15.66 1.54 9.66
C HIS A 163 16.28 0.40 8.84
N GLY A 164 16.03 0.38 7.53
CA GLY A 164 16.60 -0.59 6.60
C GLY A 164 16.79 0.04 5.22
N ALA A 165 17.59 -0.62 4.38
CA ALA A 165 17.77 -0.19 2.99
C ALA A 165 16.43 -0.21 2.26
N ARG A 166 16.09 0.88 1.56
CA ARG A 166 14.85 1.01 0.79
C ARG A 166 15.17 1.09 -0.69
N THR A 167 14.29 0.56 -1.53
CA THR A 167 14.48 0.54 -2.98
C THR A 167 13.36 1.24 -3.73
N LEU A 168 13.66 1.60 -4.97
CA LEU A 168 12.71 2.00 -5.99
C LEU A 168 12.91 1.08 -7.18
N ASN A 169 11.92 0.23 -7.46
CA ASN A 169 11.91 -0.59 -8.66
C ASN A 169 11.21 0.15 -9.78
N ILE A 170 11.75 -0.01 -11.00
CA ILE A 170 11.34 0.74 -12.16
C ILE A 170 11.11 -0.23 -13.31
N ALA A 171 9.99 -0.07 -13.99
CA ALA A 171 9.69 -0.78 -15.22
C ALA A 171 9.15 0.18 -16.26
N ARG A 172 9.53 -0.06 -17.52
CA ARG A 172 8.93 0.56 -18.68
C ARG A 172 8.18 -0.49 -19.47
N PHE A 173 6.91 -0.24 -19.67
CA PHE A 173 6.02 -1.10 -20.44
C PHE A 173 5.49 -0.39 -21.68
N LYS A 174 4.98 -1.18 -22.60
CA LYS A 174 3.95 -0.76 -23.57
C LYS A 174 2.73 -1.67 -23.45
N LEU A 175 1.58 -1.16 -23.86
CA LEU A 175 0.41 -2.01 -24.11
C LEU A 175 0.65 -2.88 -25.34
N ASN A 176 0.22 -4.13 -25.30
CA ASN A 176 0.42 -5.07 -26.40
C ASN A 176 -0.34 -4.67 -27.67
N ASN A 177 -1.53 -4.06 -27.52
CA ASN A 177 -2.43 -3.68 -28.60
C ASN A 177 -2.51 -2.16 -28.80
N ASP A 178 -1.47 -1.40 -28.43
CA ASP A 178 -1.40 0.05 -28.67
C ASP A 178 -0.45 0.37 -29.82
N ASP A 179 -1.03 0.74 -30.97
CA ASP A 179 -0.29 1.15 -32.16
C ASP A 179 0.57 2.40 -31.92
N ASN A 180 0.18 3.26 -30.96
CA ASN A 180 0.95 4.46 -30.62
C ASN A 180 2.19 4.14 -29.78
N SER A 181 2.35 2.88 -29.32
CA SER A 181 3.46 2.43 -28.48
C SER A 181 3.69 3.34 -27.26
N THR A 182 2.61 3.74 -26.60
CA THR A 182 2.66 4.62 -25.43
C THR A 182 3.50 3.99 -24.34
N ASN A 183 4.56 4.68 -23.92
CA ASN A 183 5.39 4.22 -22.82
C ASN A 183 4.66 4.41 -21.49
N ILE A 184 4.65 3.38 -20.66
CA ILE A 184 4.13 3.41 -19.30
C ILE A 184 5.31 3.16 -18.37
N LEU A 185 5.67 4.17 -17.59
CA LEU A 185 6.71 4.10 -16.57
C LEU A 185 6.07 3.81 -15.23
N VAL A 186 6.44 2.67 -14.66
CA VAL A 186 5.95 2.18 -13.37
C VAL A 186 7.08 2.22 -12.37
N PHE A 187 6.80 2.86 -11.25
CA PHE A 187 7.70 2.97 -10.11
C PHE A 187 7.02 2.35 -8.90
N ASN A 188 7.73 1.50 -8.17
CA ASN A 188 7.24 0.94 -6.91
C ASN A 188 8.27 1.13 -5.81
N THR A 189 7.82 1.48 -4.60
CA THR A 189 8.68 1.70 -3.44
C THR A 189 8.04 1.23 -2.12
N HIS A 190 8.87 1.12 -1.09
CA HIS A 190 8.44 1.01 0.30
C HIS A 190 9.35 1.89 1.17
N LEU A 191 8.86 3.06 1.56
CA LEU A 191 9.65 4.07 2.28
C LEU A 191 9.89 3.73 3.74
N ASP A 192 10.82 4.45 4.36
CA ASP A 192 11.22 4.19 5.74
C ASP A 192 10.08 4.33 6.75
N VAL A 193 9.95 3.35 7.64
CA VAL A 193 8.89 3.32 8.66
C VAL A 193 9.20 4.23 9.86
N ARG A 194 10.47 4.50 10.18
CA ARG A 194 10.86 5.20 11.42
C ARG A 194 11.28 6.65 11.16
N SER A 195 12.25 6.86 10.28
CA SER A 195 12.88 8.16 10.07
C SER A 195 12.09 9.02 9.08
N GLU A 196 11.50 10.10 9.57
CA GLU A 196 10.87 11.12 8.72
C GLU A 196 11.89 11.76 7.78
N GLN A 197 13.10 12.02 8.27
CA GLN A 197 14.19 12.55 7.45
C GLN A 197 14.53 11.61 6.30
N ALA A 198 14.60 10.29 6.56
CA ALA A 198 14.79 9.31 5.51
C ALA A 198 13.65 9.37 4.48
N ARG A 199 12.38 9.33 4.90
CA ARG A 199 11.24 9.42 3.96
C ARG A 199 11.29 10.69 3.11
N ARG A 200 11.65 11.84 3.70
CA ARG A 200 11.81 13.11 2.99
C ARG A 200 12.85 13.02 1.88
N GLU A 201 14.05 12.55 2.20
CA GLU A 201 15.14 12.47 1.22
C GLU A 201 14.89 11.37 0.18
N GLN A 202 14.31 10.24 0.59
CA GLN A 202 13.87 9.17 -0.31
C GLN A 202 12.83 9.69 -1.32
N ALA A 203 11.84 10.49 -0.89
CA ALA A 203 10.88 11.11 -1.80
C ALA A 203 11.51 12.08 -2.81
N LYS A 204 12.55 12.82 -2.41
CA LYS A 204 13.30 13.68 -3.34
C LYS A 204 14.06 12.86 -4.39
N ILE A 205 14.68 11.76 -3.97
CA ILE A 205 15.35 10.83 -4.90
C ILE A 205 14.32 10.29 -5.89
N ILE A 206 13.18 9.77 -5.41
CA ILE A 206 12.09 9.28 -6.29
C ILE A 206 11.68 10.34 -7.30
N ARG A 207 11.41 11.57 -6.85
CA ARG A 207 11.03 12.68 -7.74
C ARG A 207 12.09 12.99 -8.78
N SER A 208 13.37 12.99 -8.39
CA SER A 208 14.49 13.19 -9.31
C SER A 208 14.60 12.05 -10.34
N THR A 209 14.48 10.80 -9.89
CA THR A 209 14.51 9.63 -10.76
C THR A 209 13.35 9.63 -11.75
N ILE A 210 12.12 9.94 -11.32
CA ILE A 210 10.97 10.06 -12.22
C ILE A 210 11.25 11.09 -13.32
N LYS A 211 11.80 12.25 -12.99
CA LYS A 211 12.15 13.29 -13.98
C LYS A 211 13.15 12.77 -15.01
N GLN A 212 14.21 12.11 -14.58
CA GLN A 212 15.22 11.53 -15.49
C GLN A 212 14.60 10.52 -16.47
N TRP A 213 13.69 9.68 -15.98
CA TRP A 213 12.98 8.73 -16.83
C TRP A 213 11.97 9.39 -17.78
N GLN A 214 11.30 10.47 -17.35
CA GLN A 214 10.43 11.28 -18.22
C GLN A 214 11.22 12.03 -19.31
N GLU A 215 12.43 12.48 -19.00
CA GLU A 215 13.35 13.08 -19.99
C GLU A 215 13.81 12.04 -21.02
N LYS A 216 14.15 10.82 -20.55
CA LYS A 216 14.51 9.70 -21.42
C LYS A 216 13.34 9.22 -22.28
N TYR A 217 12.11 9.26 -21.75
CA TYR A 217 10.89 8.82 -22.42
C TYR A 217 9.82 9.91 -22.37
N PRO A 218 9.92 10.92 -23.26
CA PRO A 218 8.95 12.01 -23.33
C PRO A 218 7.54 11.48 -23.58
N LYS A 219 6.54 12.13 -22.96
CA LYS A 219 5.11 11.77 -23.05
C LYS A 219 4.73 10.41 -22.43
N ALA A 220 5.64 9.73 -21.75
CA ALA A 220 5.31 8.50 -21.04
C ALA A 220 4.30 8.77 -19.91
N ILE A 221 3.36 7.85 -19.75
CA ILE A 221 2.47 7.81 -18.58
C ILE A 221 3.32 7.39 -17.38
N VAL A 222 3.25 8.15 -16.28
CA VAL A 222 4.02 7.86 -15.06
C VAL A 222 3.07 7.39 -13.96
N LEU A 223 3.38 6.23 -13.39
CA LEU A 223 2.65 5.65 -12.28
C LEU A 223 3.63 5.35 -11.14
N LEU A 224 3.39 5.98 -9.98
CA LEU A 224 4.15 5.72 -8.76
C LEU A 224 3.24 5.01 -7.75
N PHE A 225 3.69 3.83 -7.32
CA PHE A 225 3.06 2.99 -6.32
C PHE A 225 3.97 2.83 -5.11
N GLY A 226 3.39 2.41 -3.99
CA GLY A 226 4.18 2.02 -2.85
C GLY A 226 3.46 2.08 -1.53
N ASP A 227 4.17 1.61 -0.51
CA ASP A 227 3.89 1.92 0.88
C ASP A 227 4.81 3.08 1.30
N PHE A 228 4.22 4.26 1.46
CA PHE A 228 5.00 5.47 1.74
C PHE A 228 5.29 5.68 3.23
N ASN A 229 4.73 4.87 4.13
CA ASN A 229 4.80 5.07 5.58
C ASN A 229 4.56 6.54 5.99
N SER A 230 3.67 7.23 5.26
CA SER A 230 3.42 8.65 5.39
C SER A 230 1.96 8.93 5.05
N VAL A 231 1.32 9.77 5.85
CA VAL A 231 -0.09 10.14 5.65
C VAL A 231 -0.22 11.33 4.69
N PRO A 232 -1.38 11.56 4.07
CA PRO A 232 -1.60 12.73 3.22
C PRO A 232 -1.23 14.03 3.94
N LYS A 233 -0.71 15.00 3.19
CA LYS A 233 -0.24 16.33 3.65
C LYS A 233 1.07 16.37 4.44
N GLN A 234 1.68 15.22 4.78
CA GLN A 234 3.04 15.21 5.33
C GLN A 234 4.10 15.61 4.28
N THR A 235 5.31 15.93 4.75
CA THR A 235 6.45 16.37 3.92
C THR A 235 6.69 15.45 2.71
N THR A 236 6.73 14.13 2.93
CA THR A 236 6.92 13.12 1.88
C THR A 236 5.84 13.21 0.80
N TYR A 237 4.57 13.26 1.20
CA TYR A 237 3.43 13.41 0.29
C TYR A 237 3.52 14.71 -0.52
N ASN A 238 3.84 15.82 0.14
CA ASN A 238 3.96 17.13 -0.51
C ASN A 238 5.13 17.17 -1.49
N ILE A 239 6.25 16.51 -1.21
CA ILE A 239 7.37 16.42 -2.14
C ILE A 239 6.95 15.72 -3.44
N LEU A 240 6.11 14.68 -3.35
CA LEU A 240 5.68 13.92 -4.52
C LEU A 240 4.55 14.61 -5.30
N THR A 241 3.71 15.42 -4.64
CA THR A 241 2.50 16.00 -5.26
C THR A 241 2.59 17.51 -5.56
N SER A 242 3.54 18.22 -4.94
CA SER A 242 3.69 19.67 -5.12
C SER A 242 3.99 20.06 -6.56
N SER A 243 3.50 21.24 -6.94
CA SER A 243 3.60 21.79 -8.29
C SER A 243 2.94 20.91 -9.35
N HIS A 244 1.90 20.15 -8.97
CA HIS A 244 1.19 19.22 -9.85
C HIS A 244 2.12 18.17 -10.48
N PHE A 245 3.16 17.76 -9.74
CA PHE A 245 4.13 16.80 -10.25
C PHE A 245 3.53 15.40 -10.42
N LEU A 246 2.90 14.88 -9.37
CA LEU A 246 2.05 13.70 -9.41
C LEU A 246 0.70 14.03 -8.78
N TYR A 247 -0.33 13.31 -9.23
CA TYR A 247 -1.68 13.40 -8.69
C TYR A 247 -2.00 12.16 -7.87
N ASP A 248 -2.53 12.36 -6.66
CA ASP A 248 -3.05 11.28 -5.84
C ASP A 248 -4.35 10.74 -6.45
N THR A 249 -4.34 9.48 -6.88
CA THR A 249 -5.48 8.81 -7.49
C THR A 249 -6.71 8.80 -6.59
N TRP A 250 -6.51 8.72 -5.26
CA TRP A 250 -7.61 8.76 -4.30
C TRP A 250 -8.33 10.10 -4.32
N THR A 251 -7.56 11.18 -4.37
CA THR A 251 -8.07 12.55 -4.41
C THR A 251 -8.77 12.84 -5.74
N VAL A 252 -8.18 12.41 -6.87
CA VAL A 252 -8.77 12.59 -8.21
C VAL A 252 -10.03 11.74 -8.42
N ALA A 253 -10.08 10.52 -7.88
CA ALA A 253 -11.25 9.66 -8.02
C ALA A 253 -12.48 10.27 -7.33
N LYS A 254 -12.32 10.91 -6.16
CA LYS A 254 -13.42 11.57 -5.45
C LYS A 254 -14.07 12.70 -6.23
N THR A 255 -13.32 13.40 -7.09
CA THR A 255 -13.85 14.51 -7.88
C THR A 255 -14.46 14.07 -9.22
N SER A 256 -14.30 12.80 -9.62
CA SER A 256 -14.64 12.31 -10.95
C SER A 256 -16.07 11.77 -11.12
N GLY A 257 -16.93 11.87 -10.10
CA GLY A 257 -18.35 11.51 -10.21
C GLY A 257 -18.62 10.00 -10.44
N SER A 258 -19.50 9.67 -11.40
CA SER A 258 -20.11 8.34 -11.60
C SER A 258 -19.13 7.20 -11.95
N THR A 259 -17.92 7.51 -12.41
CA THR A 259 -16.85 6.54 -12.72
C THR A 259 -16.05 6.09 -11.49
N CYS A 260 -16.21 6.78 -10.36
CA CYS A 260 -15.54 6.42 -9.12
C CYS A 260 -16.20 5.16 -8.49
N VAL A 261 -15.40 4.13 -8.26
CA VAL A 261 -15.76 2.98 -7.41
C VAL A 261 -14.96 3.14 -6.12
N SER A 262 -15.52 3.88 -5.16
CA SER A 262 -14.93 4.04 -3.83
C SER A 262 -15.82 3.34 -2.82
N ASN A 263 -15.20 2.59 -1.91
CA ASN A 263 -15.91 2.26 -0.68
C ASN A 263 -16.20 3.56 0.08
N THR A 264 -17.41 3.68 0.62
CA THR A 264 -17.78 4.80 1.51
C THR A 264 -17.02 4.72 2.83
N PHE A 265 -16.51 3.54 3.17
CA PHE A 265 -15.65 3.27 4.31
C PHE A 265 -14.33 2.63 3.85
N SER A 266 -13.26 3.40 3.84
CA SER A 266 -11.93 2.95 3.45
C SER A 266 -11.13 2.64 4.69
N SER A 267 -10.74 1.38 4.88
CA SER A 267 -9.87 1.00 5.97
C SER A 267 -8.74 0.08 5.52
N THR A 268 -7.65 0.07 6.27
CA THR A 268 -6.65 -0.99 6.22
C THR A 268 -6.79 -1.86 7.46
N PHE A 269 -6.34 -3.11 7.34
CA PHE A 269 -6.26 -4.06 8.45
C PHE A 269 -5.47 -3.51 9.66
N HIS A 270 -4.52 -2.60 9.43
CA HIS A 270 -3.70 -1.96 10.46
C HIS A 270 -4.34 -0.70 11.08
N GLY A 271 -5.63 -0.46 10.84
CA GLY A 271 -6.37 0.61 11.51
C GLY A 271 -6.25 1.99 10.87
N TRP A 272 -5.74 2.09 9.63
CA TRP A 272 -6.00 3.29 8.84
C TRP A 272 -7.49 3.26 8.48
N LEU A 273 -8.26 4.29 8.81
CA LEU A 273 -9.70 4.38 8.46
C LEU A 273 -9.94 5.51 7.45
N GLY A 274 -9.07 5.63 6.45
CA GLY A 274 -9.23 6.63 5.41
C GLY A 274 -9.08 8.06 5.94
N SER A 275 -9.77 8.99 5.29
CA SER A 275 -9.83 10.39 5.72
C SER A 275 -10.63 10.63 7.01
N ILE A 276 -11.32 9.60 7.53
CA ILE A 276 -12.23 9.71 8.68
C ILE A 276 -11.45 9.88 10.00
N VAL A 277 -10.21 9.38 10.09
CA VAL A 277 -9.34 9.52 11.28
C VAL A 277 -8.93 10.98 11.56
N ASN A 278 -9.09 11.88 10.58
CA ASN A 278 -8.88 13.32 10.75
C ASN A 278 -10.12 14.07 11.24
N THR A 279 -11.21 13.37 11.63
CA THR A 279 -12.37 14.01 12.25
C THR A 279 -12.27 13.93 13.77
N TYR A 280 -12.37 15.07 14.44
CA TYR A 280 -12.23 15.21 15.90
C TYR A 280 -13.15 14.25 16.68
N GLY A 281 -14.33 13.91 16.16
CA GLY A 281 -15.28 13.01 16.83
C GLY A 281 -14.77 11.58 17.03
N PHE A 282 -14.00 11.04 16.08
CA PHE A 282 -13.48 9.67 16.17
C PHE A 282 -12.30 9.56 17.15
N GLN A 283 -11.44 10.59 17.20
CA GLN A 283 -10.36 10.66 18.17
C GLN A 283 -10.89 10.77 19.61
N ILE A 284 -11.98 11.51 19.82
CA ILE A 284 -12.63 11.63 21.13
C ILE A 284 -13.22 10.29 21.58
N ALA A 285 -13.92 9.56 20.70
CA ALA A 285 -14.50 8.26 21.04
C ALA A 285 -13.43 7.21 21.40
N LEU A 286 -12.32 7.15 20.66
CA LEU A 286 -11.17 6.29 20.99
C LEU A 286 -10.53 6.71 22.32
N THR A 287 -10.31 8.00 22.54
CA THR A 287 -9.72 8.53 23.78
C THR A 287 -10.57 8.17 25.00
N ILE A 288 -11.89 8.27 24.88
CA ILE A 288 -12.84 7.90 25.95
C ILE A 288 -12.76 6.40 26.24
N LEU A 289 -12.82 5.56 25.20
CA LEU A 289 -12.74 4.09 25.35
C LEU A 289 -11.41 3.65 26.00
N TYR A 290 -10.29 4.30 25.67
CA TYR A 290 -8.99 3.99 26.27
C TYR A 290 -8.83 4.54 27.69
N THR A 291 -9.41 5.71 27.98
CA THR A 291 -9.42 6.26 29.35
C THR A 291 -10.15 5.33 30.31
N PHE A 292 -11.30 4.76 29.90
CA PHE A 292 -12.02 3.76 30.71
C PHE A 292 -11.22 2.47 30.90
N HIS A 293 -10.48 2.03 29.88
CA HIS A 293 -9.62 0.85 30.00
C HIS A 293 -8.43 1.08 30.95
N GLY A 294 -7.76 2.25 30.87
CA GLY A 294 -6.66 2.62 31.76
C GLY A 294 -7.07 2.81 33.23
N LEU A 295 -8.35 3.08 33.47
CA LEU A 295 -8.95 3.17 34.82
C LEU A 295 -9.45 1.80 35.36
N GLY A 296 -9.18 0.70 34.65
CA GLY A 296 -9.52 -0.65 35.11
C GLY A 296 -11.00 -1.03 34.94
N VAL A 297 -11.79 -0.24 34.20
CA VAL A 297 -13.20 -0.57 33.91
C VAL A 297 -13.24 -1.66 32.83
N LYS A 298 -13.71 -2.86 33.20
CA LYS A 298 -13.95 -3.95 32.24
C LYS A 298 -15.19 -3.64 31.40
N LEU A 299 -14.99 -3.37 30.11
CA LEU A 299 -16.08 -3.19 29.15
C LEU A 299 -16.74 -4.55 28.83
N LEU A 300 -18.07 -4.56 28.72
CA LEU A 300 -18.90 -5.77 28.51
C LEU A 300 -18.62 -6.51 27.19
N HIS A 301 -17.96 -5.87 26.24
CA HIS A 301 -17.45 -6.48 25.01
C HIS A 301 -15.98 -6.08 24.85
N GLY A 302 -15.14 -7.02 24.41
CA GLY A 302 -13.71 -6.79 24.26
C GLY A 302 -13.42 -5.62 23.33
N VAL A 303 -12.79 -4.57 23.86
CA VAL A 303 -12.16 -3.55 23.02
C VAL A 303 -11.11 -4.24 22.16
N PRO A 304 -11.06 -4.01 20.83
CA PRO A 304 -10.01 -4.54 19.98
C PRO A 304 -8.65 -4.22 20.60
N THR A 305 -7.84 -5.25 20.83
CA THR A 305 -6.68 -5.20 21.72
C THR A 305 -5.47 -4.42 21.19
N ARG A 306 -5.61 -3.57 20.17
CA ARG A 306 -4.50 -2.68 19.73
C ARG A 306 -4.99 -1.38 19.08
N PRO A 307 -4.67 -0.21 19.68
CA PRO A 307 -3.88 0.81 19.02
C PRO A 307 -2.40 0.42 19.21
N SER A 308 -1.62 0.19 18.16
CA SER A 308 -0.19 0.04 18.36
C SER A 308 0.39 1.38 18.80
N PHE A 309 0.81 1.43 20.06
CA PHE A 309 1.64 2.47 20.69
C PHE A 309 0.94 3.82 20.93
N ILE A 310 0.38 4.00 22.13
CA ILE A 310 0.42 5.34 22.77
C ILE A 310 1.91 5.70 22.84
N ILE A 311 2.27 6.98 22.70
CA ILE A 311 3.58 7.55 23.04
C ILE A 311 4.59 7.55 21.86
N ASP A 312 4.54 8.45 20.87
CA ASP A 312 5.07 9.82 21.02
C ASP A 312 4.12 10.74 21.79
N VAL A 313 4.20 10.60 23.11
CA VAL A 313 3.59 11.46 24.10
C VAL A 313 4.62 12.53 24.24
N LEU A 314 4.21 13.78 24.02
CA LEU A 314 4.89 14.92 24.60
C LEU A 314 6.42 14.88 24.41
N LYS A 315 6.84 15.09 23.17
CA LYS A 315 7.99 15.95 22.88
C LYS A 315 7.51 17.06 21.97
#